data_AF-Q48B29-F1
#
_entry.id   AF-Q48B29-F1
#
_cell.length_a   1.000
_cell.length_b   1.000
_cell.length_c   1.000
_cell.angle_alpha   90.00
_cell.angle_beta   90.00
_cell.angle_gamma   90.00
#
_symmetry.space_group_name_H-M   'P 1'
#
loop_
_entity.id
_entity.type
_entity.pdbx_description
1 polymer ?
#
loop_
_entity_poly.entity_id
_entity_poly.type
_entity_poly.pdbx_seq_one_letter_code
_entity_poly.pdbx_strand_id
1 'polypeptide(L)'
;MKLKYLLLASFLMTGRAMAEADISEQYPGPWLEKFDQRISKTLAVNGIRGCGQYKFKEDAKQSKSYIVYCSRDGENWLAYIVWAASEKVMGPYAPDPSLN
;
A
#
# COMPACT_ATOMS: atom_id res chain seq x y z
N MET A 1 37.89 -14.43 -46.93
CA MET A 1 37.84 -13.93 -45.54
C MET A 1 36.41 -13.98 -45.06
N LYS A 2 36.13 -14.71 -43.97
CA LYS A 2 34.79 -14.91 -43.40
C LYS A 2 34.47 -13.73 -42.48
N LEU A 3 33.46 -12.92 -42.81
CA LEU A 3 32.94 -11.91 -41.88
C LEU A 3 31.63 -12.43 -41.27
N LYS A 4 31.77 -12.94 -40.04
CA LYS A 4 30.69 -13.17 -39.05
C LYS A 4 30.22 -11.81 -38.49
N TYR A 5 29.29 -11.84 -37.53
CA TYR A 5 28.58 -10.72 -36.86
C TYR A 5 27.23 -10.42 -37.54
N LEU A 6 26.16 -11.20 -37.29
CA LEU A 6 25.35 -11.28 -36.05
C LEU A 6 25.03 -9.90 -35.47
N LEU A 7 23.84 -9.36 -35.75
CA LEU A 7 23.11 -8.55 -34.77
C LEU A 7 21.62 -8.90 -34.81
N LEU A 8 21.22 -9.54 -33.72
CA LEU A 8 19.86 -9.92 -33.34
C LEU A 8 19.07 -8.72 -32.82
N ALA A 9 17.76 -8.79 -33.07
CA ALA A 9 16.66 -8.45 -32.15
C ALA A 9 16.74 -7.15 -31.34
N SER A 10 16.03 -6.13 -31.81
CA SER A 10 15.51 -5.05 -30.97
C SER A 10 14.02 -5.33 -30.66
N PHE A 11 13.78 -6.20 -29.69
CA PHE A 11 12.46 -6.36 -29.07
C PHE A 11 12.52 -5.90 -27.61
N LEU A 12 11.54 -5.07 -27.24
CA LEU A 12 11.08 -4.72 -25.90
C LEU A 12 11.99 -3.84 -25.04
N MET A 13 11.54 -2.62 -24.75
CA MET A 13 11.04 -2.27 -23.41
C MET A 13 10.60 -0.80 -23.37
N THR A 14 9.33 -0.53 -23.66
CA THR A 14 8.67 0.70 -23.19
C THR A 14 7.41 0.30 -22.47
N GLY A 15 7.56 -0.09 -21.22
CA GLY A 15 6.44 -0.42 -20.36
C GLY A 15 6.91 -0.54 -18.94
N ARG A 16 6.82 0.57 -18.19
CA ARG A 16 6.61 0.64 -16.73
C ARG A 16 6.84 2.07 -16.25
N ALA A 17 5.75 2.83 -16.17
CA ALA A 17 5.61 3.99 -15.30
C ALA A 17 4.12 4.40 -15.28
N MET A 18 3.27 3.53 -14.73
CA MET A 18 1.86 3.81 -14.46
C MET A 18 1.52 3.14 -13.13
N ALA A 19 2.14 3.57 -12.02
CA ALA A 19 1.77 3.07 -10.69
C ALA A 19 2.05 4.08 -9.57
N GLU A 20 3.08 4.92 -9.69
CA GLU A 20 3.42 5.90 -8.64
C GLU A 20 2.43 7.08 -8.49
N ALA A 21 1.53 7.33 -9.43
CA ALA A 21 0.76 8.58 -9.47
C ALA A 21 -0.51 8.65 -8.59
N ASP A 22 -0.95 7.58 -7.90
CA ASP A 22 -2.37 7.50 -7.48
C ASP A 22 -2.61 7.45 -5.96
N ILE A 23 -1.66 6.97 -5.15
CA ILE A 23 -1.95 6.66 -3.73
C ILE A 23 -2.13 7.91 -2.87
N SER A 24 -1.33 8.96 -3.06
CA SER A 24 -1.45 10.21 -2.30
C SER A 24 -2.71 11.00 -2.67
N GLU A 25 -3.15 10.92 -3.92
CA GLU A 25 -4.42 11.48 -4.38
C GLU A 25 -5.62 10.68 -3.83
N GLN A 26 -5.50 9.35 -3.79
CA GLN A 26 -6.55 8.48 -3.28
C GLN A 26 -6.74 8.58 -1.77
N TYR A 27 -5.66 8.76 -1.00
CA TYR A 27 -5.70 8.87 0.46
C TYR A 27 -5.22 10.25 0.91
N PRO A 28 -6.03 11.30 0.67
CA PRO A 28 -5.64 12.66 0.96
C PRO A 28 -5.68 12.93 2.47
N GLY A 29 -4.89 13.91 2.88
CA GLY A 29 -4.92 14.42 4.26
C GLY A 29 -3.85 13.83 5.19
N PRO A 30 -3.86 14.29 6.45
CA PRO A 30 -2.82 13.93 7.42
C PRO A 30 -2.99 12.50 7.90
N TRP A 31 -1.90 11.92 8.40
CA TRP A 31 -1.96 10.69 9.17
C TRP A 31 -2.76 10.90 10.46
N LEU A 32 -3.67 9.97 10.74
CA LEU A 32 -4.43 9.93 11.98
C LEU A 32 -3.86 8.86 12.90
N GLU A 33 -3.48 9.27 14.11
CA GLU A 33 -2.90 8.42 15.16
C GLU A 33 -3.89 8.28 16.32
N LYS A 34 -5.04 7.68 16.04
CA LYS A 34 -6.10 7.44 17.03
C LYS A 34 -6.72 6.07 16.84
N PHE A 35 -7.34 5.57 17.90
CA PHE A 35 -8.14 4.36 17.81
C PHE A 35 -9.35 4.56 16.89
N ASP A 36 -9.55 3.61 16.00
CA ASP A 36 -10.71 3.45 15.12
C ASP A 36 -11.15 1.99 15.24
N GLN A 37 -12.36 1.80 15.78
CA GLN A 37 -12.94 0.49 16.04
C GLN A 37 -13.12 -0.32 14.76
N ARG A 38 -13.41 0.32 13.63
CA ARG A 38 -13.69 -0.35 12.36
C ARG A 38 -12.39 -0.94 11.81
N ILE A 39 -11.32 -0.16 11.77
CA ILE A 39 -9.99 -0.63 11.36
C ILE A 39 -9.55 -1.79 12.27
N SER A 40 -9.61 -1.60 13.59
CA SER A 40 -9.18 -2.60 14.56
C SER A 40 -9.97 -3.92 14.43
N LYS A 41 -11.30 -3.83 14.28
CA LYS A 41 -12.16 -5.01 14.06
C LYS A 41 -11.78 -5.71 12.75
N THR A 42 -11.67 -4.97 11.64
CA THR A 42 -11.39 -5.55 10.33
C THR A 42 -10.02 -6.24 10.29
N LEU A 43 -8.99 -5.66 10.92
CA LEU A 43 -7.68 -6.30 11.07
C LEU A 43 -7.78 -7.60 11.88
N ALA A 44 -8.52 -7.58 13.01
CA ALA A 44 -8.68 -8.74 13.89
C ALA A 44 -9.41 -9.91 13.22
N VAL A 45 -10.53 -9.65 12.53
CA VAL A 45 -11.30 -10.72 11.85
C VAL A 45 -10.51 -11.33 10.68
N ASN A 46 -9.60 -10.57 10.07
CA ASN A 46 -8.68 -11.08 9.04
C ASN A 46 -7.40 -11.72 9.64
N GLY A 47 -7.31 -11.84 10.96
CA GLY A 47 -6.16 -12.48 11.62
C GLY A 47 -4.85 -11.70 11.51
N ILE A 48 -4.90 -10.40 11.22
CA ILE A 48 -3.70 -9.56 11.16
C ILE A 48 -3.17 -9.36 12.58
N ARG A 49 -1.90 -9.72 12.79
CA ARG A 49 -1.19 -9.64 14.07
C ARG A 49 -0.03 -8.67 13.98
N GLY A 50 0.52 -8.30 15.14
CA GLY A 50 1.64 -7.36 15.20
C GLY A 50 1.26 -5.92 14.87
N CYS A 51 -0.02 -5.57 14.99
CA CYS A 51 -0.55 -4.23 14.77
C CYS A 51 -0.90 -3.54 16.10
N GLY A 52 0.06 -3.48 17.01
CA GLY A 52 -0.14 -2.85 18.32
C GLY A 52 -0.19 -1.32 18.24
N GLN A 53 0.47 -0.77 17.22
CA GLN A 53 0.44 0.64 16.87
C GLN A 53 0.03 0.78 15.41
N TYR A 54 -0.82 1.73 15.10
CA TYR A 54 -1.11 2.06 13.72
C TYR A 54 -1.45 3.54 13.54
N LYS A 55 -1.22 4.00 12.31
CA LYS A 55 -1.67 5.30 11.79
C LYS A 55 -2.38 5.08 10.47
N PHE A 56 -3.35 5.91 10.14
CA PHE A 56 -4.16 5.70 8.94
C PHE A 56 -4.52 7.00 8.21
N LYS A 57 -4.78 6.89 6.91
CA LYS A 57 -5.47 7.91 6.10
C LYS A 57 -6.74 7.30 5.52
N GLU A 58 -7.78 8.11 5.39
CA GLU A 58 -9.05 7.69 4.80
C GLU A 58 -9.05 7.99 3.29
N ASP A 59 -9.69 7.11 2.52
CA ASP A 59 -9.89 7.29 1.09
C ASP A 59 -10.70 8.56 0.80
N ALA A 60 -10.34 9.28 -0.26
CA ALA A 60 -10.93 10.55 -0.66
C ALA A 60 -12.45 10.48 -0.83
N LYS A 61 -12.97 9.32 -1.25
CA LYS A 61 -14.40 9.09 -1.49
C LYS A 61 -15.15 8.72 -0.20
N GLN A 62 -14.48 8.74 0.95
CA GLN A 62 -15.04 8.37 2.26
C GLN A 62 -15.71 6.99 2.24
N SER A 63 -15.14 6.07 1.46
CA SER A 63 -15.68 4.73 1.18
C SER A 63 -15.53 3.76 2.37
N LYS A 64 -15.11 4.25 3.55
CA LYS A 64 -14.63 3.43 4.67
C LYS A 64 -13.47 2.52 4.26
N SER A 65 -12.71 2.95 3.26
CA SER A 65 -11.42 2.38 2.88
C SER A 65 -10.31 3.22 3.51
N TYR A 66 -9.29 2.55 4.02
CA TYR A 66 -8.18 3.17 4.73
C TYR A 66 -6.87 2.61 4.22
N ILE A 67 -5.87 3.46 4.06
CA ILE A 67 -4.48 2.99 4.09
C ILE A 67 -4.00 3.05 5.54
N VAL A 68 -3.50 1.93 6.03
CA VAL A 68 -3.10 1.74 7.43
C VAL A 68 -1.64 1.37 7.45
N TYR A 69 -0.82 2.20 8.08
CA TYR A 69 0.53 1.83 8.46
C TYR A 69 0.48 1.25 9.86
N CYS A 70 1.06 0.07 9.98
CA CYS A 70 0.92 -0.82 11.12
C CYS A 70 2.31 -1.23 11.61
N SER A 71 2.53 -1.19 12.91
CA SER A 71 3.79 -1.62 13.52
C SER A 71 3.58 -2.35 14.84
N ARG A 72 4.52 -3.27 15.12
CA ARG A 72 4.60 -3.98 16.41
C ARG A 72 5.49 -3.24 17.40
N ASP A 73 6.54 -2.59 16.90
CA ASP A 73 7.64 -2.00 17.67
C ASP A 73 7.74 -0.48 17.52
N GLY A 74 6.98 0.12 16.60
CA GLY A 74 7.05 1.54 16.26
C GLY A 74 8.17 1.89 15.27
N GLU A 75 9.00 0.91 14.89
CA GLU A 75 10.17 1.11 14.02
C GLU A 75 9.95 0.49 12.64
N ASN A 76 9.43 -0.75 12.62
CA ASN A 76 9.18 -1.51 11.40
C ASN A 76 7.69 -1.38 11.03
N TRP A 77 7.42 -0.67 9.94
CA TRP A 77 6.08 -0.38 9.48
C TRP A 77 5.71 -1.21 8.25
N LEU A 78 4.50 -1.77 8.26
CA LEU A 78 3.88 -2.43 7.12
C LEU A 78 2.62 -1.66 6.73
N ALA A 79 2.34 -1.60 5.43
CA ALA A 79 1.15 -0.97 4.91
C ALA A 79 0.06 -2.01 4.60
N TYR A 80 -1.18 -1.63 4.87
CA TYR A 80 -2.38 -2.40 4.53
C TYR A 80 -3.44 -1.48 3.93
N ILE A 81 -4.26 -2.02 3.03
CA ILE A 81 -5.51 -1.38 2.63
C ILE A 81 -6.65 -2.09 3.35
N VAL A 82 -7.40 -1.34 4.16
CA VAL A 82 -8.47 -1.85 5.02
C VAL A 82 -9.81 -1.34 4.50
N TRP A 83 -10.63 -2.26 4.00
CA TRP A 83 -11.97 -1.98 3.49
C TRP A 83 -12.97 -2.36 4.59
N ALA A 84 -13.22 -1.44 5.52
CA ALA A 84 -13.97 -1.77 6.73
C ALA A 84 -15.45 -2.08 6.46
N ALA A 85 -16.02 -1.55 5.37
CA ALA A 85 -17.40 -1.84 4.97
C ALA A 85 -17.63 -3.30 4.55
N SER A 86 -16.62 -3.93 3.94
CA SER A 86 -16.67 -5.32 3.46
C SER A 86 -15.79 -6.28 4.27
N GLU A 87 -15.23 -5.80 5.39
CA GLU A 87 -14.33 -6.53 6.28
C GLU A 87 -13.15 -7.18 5.54
N LYS A 88 -12.61 -6.52 4.51
CA LYS A 88 -11.49 -7.02 3.71
C LYS A 88 -10.21 -6.28 4.02
N VAL A 89 -9.09 -7.01 4.06
CA VAL A 89 -7.74 -6.46 4.17
C VAL A 89 -6.91 -6.88 2.96
N MET A 90 -6.11 -5.96 2.44
CA MET A 90 -5.09 -6.22 1.42
C MET A 90 -3.71 -5.85 1.98
N GLY A 91 -2.70 -6.65 1.66
CA GLY A 91 -1.34 -6.52 2.17
C GLY A 91 -0.86 -7.79 2.89
N PRO A 92 0.28 -7.75 3.59
CA PRO A 92 1.10 -6.56 3.83
C PRO A 92 1.80 -6.03 2.58
N TYR A 93 2.02 -4.72 2.54
CA TYR A 93 2.82 -4.02 1.55
C TYR A 93 3.99 -3.29 2.22
N ALA A 94 5.02 -2.96 1.44
CA ALA A 94 6.00 -1.98 1.86
C ALA A 94 5.31 -0.60 2.01
N PRO A 95 5.67 0.20 3.04
CA PRO A 95 5.23 1.59 3.12
C PRO A 95 5.60 2.37 1.87
N ASP A 96 4.64 3.10 1.31
CA ASP A 96 4.87 4.00 0.19
C ASP A 96 5.58 5.28 0.68
N PRO A 97 6.77 5.61 0.14
CA PRO A 97 7.51 6.81 0.52
C PRO A 97 6.80 8.12 0.12
N SER A 98 5.88 8.10 -0.85
CA SER A 98 5.09 9.27 -1.27
C SER A 98 4.05 9.72 -0.24
N LEU A 99 3.77 8.88 0.76
CA LEU A 99 2.82 9.18 1.83
C LEU A 99 3.46 9.70 3.12
N ASN A 100 4.79 9.81 3.18
CA ASN A 100 5.54 10.25 4.35
C ASN A 100 5.30 11.72 4.69
#